data_AF-A0A087XWN2-F1
#
_entry.id   AF-A0A087XWN2-F1
#
_cell.length_a   1.000
_cell.length_b   1.000
_cell.length_c   1.000
_cell.angle_alpha   90.00
_cell.angle_beta   90.00
_cell.angle_gamma   90.00
#
_symmetry.space_group_name_H-M   'P 1'
#
loop_
_entity.id
_entity.type
_entity.pdbx_description
1 polymer ?
#
loop_
_entity_poly.entity_id
_entity_poly.type
_entity_poly.pdbx_seq_one_letter_code
_entity_poly.pdbx_strand_id
1 'polypeptide(L)'
;MLDHEGKEVPGNRGYKYFGAARDLPGVRELFETDPTPAQRKTRGELMKDVDAEYYGYRDEDDGVLLPLEAEYERKAVSEAVQKWRTEKESRVQQEEEEEESIYTVHNEEVEDEENREETEGEEGVGFIAHVPVPSQKEVEEALVRRKKMELLQRYASETLQAQSQEARTLLGL
;
A
#
# COMPACT_ATOMS: atom_id res chain seq x y z
N MET A 1 39.53 49.27 40.74
CA MET A 1 38.80 48.86 41.97
C MET A 1 39.10 47.40 42.23
N LEU A 2 39.66 47.02 43.36
CA LEU A 2 40.36 45.75 43.46
C LEU A 2 39.41 44.52 43.54
N ASP A 3 39.56 43.53 42.66
CA ASP A 3 38.84 42.23 42.67
C ASP A 3 39.04 41.50 44.01
N HIS A 4 38.37 40.37 44.22
CA HIS A 4 38.62 39.49 45.38
C HIS A 4 40.11 39.10 45.49
N GLU A 5 40.81 39.12 44.36
CA GLU A 5 42.23 38.77 44.20
C GLU A 5 43.18 39.97 44.22
N GLY A 6 42.68 41.18 44.43
CA GLY A 6 43.56 42.34 44.50
C GLY A 6 43.97 42.92 43.12
N LYS A 7 43.11 42.81 42.11
CA LYS A 7 43.29 43.41 40.77
C LYS A 7 42.33 44.55 40.42
N GLU A 8 42.78 45.68 39.87
CA GLU A 8 41.89 46.83 39.62
C GLU A 8 40.87 46.58 38.48
N VAL A 9 39.60 46.42 38.84
CA VAL A 9 38.40 46.53 37.98
C VAL A 9 38.47 47.84 37.18
N PRO A 10 38.44 47.75 35.85
CA PRO A 10 38.44 48.91 34.95
C PRO A 10 37.11 49.68 35.06
N GLY A 11 37.17 51.02 35.13
CA GLY A 11 35.98 51.89 34.93
C GLY A 11 35.52 52.74 36.12
N ASN A 12 36.07 52.55 37.33
CA ASN A 12 35.59 53.27 38.51
C ASN A 12 36.37 54.55 38.84
N ARG A 13 35.63 55.67 38.95
CA ARG A 13 36.09 57.07 39.07
C ARG A 13 36.67 57.42 40.46
N GLY A 14 37.71 56.71 40.89
CA GLY A 14 38.54 57.11 42.04
C GLY A 14 38.09 56.69 43.44
N TYR A 15 36.86 56.20 43.62
CA TYR A 15 36.42 55.63 44.90
C TYR A 15 36.93 54.18 45.05
N LYS A 16 37.29 53.77 46.28
CA LYS A 16 37.84 52.44 46.58
C LYS A 16 37.17 51.87 47.82
N TYR A 17 36.66 50.65 47.73
CA TYR A 17 36.05 49.92 48.84
C TYR A 17 37.06 48.93 49.42
N PHE A 18 37.34 49.02 50.72
CA PHE A 18 38.33 48.18 51.42
C PHE A 18 37.71 47.51 52.65
N GLY A 19 38.19 46.30 53.00
CA GLY A 19 37.73 45.56 54.18
C GLY A 19 36.21 45.37 54.18
N ALA A 20 35.58 45.61 55.34
CA ALA A 20 34.14 45.42 55.52
C ALA A 20 33.24 46.28 54.60
N ALA A 21 33.77 47.39 54.05
CA ALA A 21 33.01 48.24 53.13
C ALA A 21 32.72 47.57 51.78
N ARG A 22 33.46 46.51 51.45
CA ARG A 22 33.22 45.68 50.26
C ARG A 22 32.04 44.73 50.45
N ASP A 23 31.82 44.26 51.68
CA ASP A 23 30.79 43.27 52.00
C ASP A 23 29.42 43.90 52.24
N LEU A 24 29.31 45.22 52.08
CA LEU A 24 28.05 45.93 52.14
C LEU A 24 27.13 45.49 50.98
N PRO A 25 25.82 45.28 51.24
CA PRO A 25 24.84 44.98 50.20
C PRO A 25 24.88 46.08 49.11
N GLY A 26 24.85 45.69 47.84
CA GLY A 26 25.02 46.57 46.69
C GLY A 26 26.47 46.85 46.26
N VAL A 27 27.44 46.94 47.19
CA VAL A 27 28.87 47.00 46.81
C VAL A 27 29.38 45.60 46.48
N ARG A 28 28.95 44.59 47.24
CA ARG A 28 29.32 43.18 47.04
C ARG A 28 28.93 42.69 45.64
N GLU A 29 27.72 43.03 45.21
CA GLU A 29 27.14 42.66 43.90
C GLU A 29 27.91 43.27 42.72
N LEU A 30 28.59 44.42 42.90
CA LEU A 30 29.42 45.03 41.85
C LEU A 30 30.72 44.26 41.57
N PHE A 31 31.14 43.38 42.49
CA PHE A 31 32.36 42.58 42.39
C PHE A 31 32.10 41.07 42.29
N GLU A 32 30.85 40.63 42.52
CA GLU A 32 30.45 39.25 42.27
C GLU A 32 30.43 39.03 40.75
N THR A 33 31.34 38.20 40.26
CA THR A 33 31.31 37.74 38.87
C THR A 33 30.12 36.82 38.67
N ASP A 34 29.29 37.09 37.66
CA ASP A 34 28.20 36.20 37.27
C ASP A 34 28.72 34.75 37.15
N PRO A 35 27.99 33.75 37.69
CA PRO A 35 28.38 32.37 37.53
C PRO A 35 28.46 32.05 36.04
N THR A 36 29.57 31.43 35.62
CA THR A 36 29.76 31.08 34.20
C THR A 36 28.58 30.25 33.71
N PRO A 37 27.96 30.62 32.57
CA PRO A 37 26.81 29.88 32.06
C PRO A 37 27.20 28.42 31.82
N ALA A 38 26.26 27.51 32.10
CA ALA A 38 26.46 26.09 31.84
C ALA A 38 26.89 25.88 30.38
N GLN A 39 27.97 25.11 30.18
CA GLN A 39 28.45 24.82 28.84
C GLN A 39 27.40 24.00 28.09
N ARG A 40 27.07 24.43 26.86
CA ARG A 40 26.18 23.68 25.99
C ARG A 40 26.89 22.41 25.54
N LYS A 41 26.15 21.30 25.46
CA LYS A 41 26.68 20.05 24.91
C LYS A 41 27.30 20.30 23.53
N THR A 42 28.49 19.77 23.31
CA THR A 42 29.15 19.87 22.00
C THR A 42 28.47 18.93 21.01
N ARG A 43 28.62 19.18 19.69
CA ARG A 43 28.09 18.26 18.66
C ARG A 43 28.63 16.84 18.84
N GLY A 44 29.89 16.69 19.25
CA GLY A 44 30.50 15.38 19.50
C GLY A 44 29.85 14.64 20.67
N GLU A 45 29.40 15.33 21.70
CA GLU A 45 28.64 14.73 22.81
C GLU A 45 27.24 14.32 22.40
N LEU A 46 26.56 15.16 21.59
CA LEU A 46 25.23 14.83 21.09
C LEU A 46 25.27 13.58 20.18
N MET A 47 26.32 13.45 19.37
CA MET A 47 26.49 12.30 18.47
C MET A 47 26.79 10.99 19.20
N LYS A 48 27.20 11.04 20.48
CA LYS A 48 27.35 9.82 21.29
C LYS A 48 26.01 9.21 21.69
N ASP A 49 24.96 10.02 21.74
CA ASP A 49 23.61 9.57 22.08
C ASP A 49 22.88 9.04 20.82
N VAL A 50 23.50 9.11 19.63
CA VAL A 50 22.95 8.64 18.35
C VAL A 50 23.42 7.21 18.11
N ASP A 51 22.70 6.26 18.70
CA ASP A 51 23.00 4.83 18.62
C ASP A 51 22.21 4.11 17.51
N ALA A 52 22.43 2.81 17.33
CA ALA A 52 21.68 1.99 16.39
C ALA A 52 20.16 2.00 16.65
N GLU A 53 19.76 2.20 17.91
CA GLU A 53 18.36 2.37 18.31
C GLU A 53 17.75 3.65 17.72
N TYR A 54 18.52 4.75 17.60
CA TYR A 54 18.04 5.97 16.93
C TYR A 54 17.67 5.73 15.46
N TYR A 55 18.34 4.77 14.83
CA TYR A 55 18.07 4.36 13.45
C TYR A 55 17.09 3.18 13.34
N GLY A 56 16.49 2.74 14.45
CA GLY A 56 15.46 1.69 14.47
C GLY A 56 15.97 0.28 14.16
N TYR A 57 17.29 0.03 14.21
CA TYR A 57 17.86 -1.29 13.88
C TYR A 57 17.42 -2.42 14.82
N ARG A 58 16.77 -2.10 15.95
CA ARG A 58 16.30 -3.06 16.96
C ARG A 58 14.78 -3.17 17.03
N ASP A 59 14.04 -2.38 16.25
CA ASP A 59 12.58 -2.32 16.29
C ASP A 59 11.96 -3.61 15.70
N GLU A 60 12.68 -4.32 14.83
CA GLU A 60 12.25 -5.62 14.29
C GLU A 60 12.48 -6.78 15.28
N ASP A 61 13.39 -6.62 16.25
CA ASP A 61 13.81 -7.69 17.17
C ASP A 61 12.90 -7.83 18.41
N ASP A 62 12.04 -6.85 18.71
CA ASP A 62 11.17 -6.86 19.89
C ASP A 62 9.93 -7.78 19.73
N GLY A 63 9.64 -8.19 18.48
CA GLY A 63 8.50 -9.03 18.13
C GLY A 63 7.13 -8.35 18.28
N VAL A 64 7.08 -7.04 18.54
CA VAL A 64 5.84 -6.25 18.68
C VAL A 64 5.25 -5.91 17.31
N LEU A 65 6.09 -5.75 16.29
CA LEU A 65 5.66 -5.38 14.95
C LEU A 65 4.75 -6.42 14.29
N LEU A 66 5.14 -7.71 14.33
CA LEU A 66 4.40 -8.81 13.70
C LEU A 66 2.92 -8.95 14.13
N PRO A 67 2.55 -8.93 15.42
CA PRO A 67 1.14 -9.02 15.81
C PRO A 67 0.33 -7.80 15.38
N LEU A 68 0.94 -6.60 15.39
CA LEU A 68 0.29 -5.39 14.91
C LEU A 68 0.04 -5.47 13.40
N GLU A 69 1.05 -5.88 12.62
CA GLU A 69 0.91 -6.11 11.18
C GLU A 69 -0.20 -7.11 10.86
N ALA A 70 -0.27 -8.23 11.59
CA ALA A 70 -1.32 -9.23 11.40
C ALA A 70 -2.73 -8.69 11.74
N GLU A 71 -2.86 -7.76 12.68
CA GLU A 71 -4.12 -7.06 12.94
C GLU A 71 -4.52 -6.12 11.79
N TYR A 72 -3.56 -5.34 11.29
CA TYR A 72 -3.80 -4.43 10.18
C TYR A 72 -4.09 -5.18 8.87
N GLU A 73 -3.38 -6.26 8.59
CA GLU A 73 -3.60 -7.10 7.43
C GLU A 73 -5.02 -7.67 7.42
N ARG A 74 -5.48 -8.21 8.55
CA ARG A 74 -6.86 -8.73 8.67
C ARG A 74 -7.90 -7.65 8.39
N LYS A 75 -7.69 -6.42 8.87
CA LYS A 75 -8.58 -5.28 8.60
C LYS A 75 -8.57 -4.93 7.12
N ALA A 76 -7.39 -4.74 6.53
CA ALA A 76 -7.23 -4.39 5.12
C ALA A 76 -7.85 -5.44 4.19
N VAL A 77 -7.65 -6.73 4.48
CA VAL A 77 -8.27 -7.83 3.73
C VAL A 77 -9.79 -7.79 3.87
N SER A 78 -10.32 -7.58 5.08
CA SER A 78 -11.76 -7.51 5.29
C SER A 78 -12.41 -6.35 4.54
N GLU A 79 -11.76 -5.18 4.52
CA GLU A 79 -12.21 -4.01 3.77
C GLU A 79 -12.16 -4.23 2.26
N ALA A 80 -11.08 -4.83 1.75
CA ALA A 80 -10.94 -5.17 0.34
C ALA A 80 -12.02 -6.17 -0.11
N VAL A 81 -12.30 -7.19 0.71
CA VAL A 81 -13.37 -8.16 0.43
C VAL A 81 -14.75 -7.50 0.45
N GLN A 82 -15.01 -6.58 1.39
CA GLN A 82 -16.26 -5.84 1.42
C GLN A 82 -16.44 -4.99 0.17
N LYS A 83 -15.42 -4.21 -0.21
CA LYS A 83 -15.43 -3.40 -1.44
C LYS A 83 -15.70 -4.25 -2.68
N TRP A 84 -15.02 -5.39 -2.80
CA TRP A 84 -15.25 -6.32 -3.90
C TRP A 84 -16.66 -6.89 -3.91
N ARG A 85 -17.22 -7.24 -2.75
CA ARG A 85 -18.60 -7.73 -2.65
C ARG A 85 -19.60 -6.65 -3.07
N THR A 86 -19.44 -5.42 -2.58
CA THR A 86 -20.33 -4.30 -2.93
C THR A 86 -20.24 -3.96 -4.41
N GLU A 87 -19.04 -3.97 -5.00
CA GLU A 87 -18.85 -3.73 -6.44
C GLU A 87 -19.44 -4.85 -7.28
N LYS A 88 -19.30 -6.10 -6.82
CA LYS A 88 -19.92 -7.25 -7.49
C LYS A 88 -21.44 -7.19 -7.41
N GLU A 89 -22.01 -6.85 -6.25
CA GLU A 89 -23.45 -6.69 -6.06
C GLU A 89 -23.98 -5.52 -6.89
N SER A 90 -23.29 -4.38 -6.95
CA SER A 90 -23.69 -3.28 -7.82
C SER A 90 -23.60 -3.64 -9.30
N ARG A 91 -22.59 -4.42 -9.71
CA ARG A 91 -22.49 -4.90 -11.09
C ARG A 91 -23.61 -5.87 -11.44
N VAL A 92 -23.94 -6.79 -10.53
CA VAL A 92 -25.07 -7.71 -10.73
C VAL A 92 -26.40 -6.95 -10.75
N GLN A 93 -26.57 -5.92 -9.91
CA GLN A 93 -27.75 -5.05 -9.96
C GLN A 93 -27.83 -4.28 -11.28
N GLN A 94 -26.71 -3.74 -11.78
CA GLN A 94 -26.67 -3.12 -13.10
C GLN A 94 -27.00 -4.12 -14.23
N GLU A 95 -26.45 -5.33 -14.17
CA GLU A 95 -26.78 -6.41 -15.11
C GLU A 95 -28.26 -6.83 -15.01
N GLU A 96 -28.84 -6.91 -13.80
CA GLU A 96 -30.27 -7.19 -13.59
C GLU A 96 -31.18 -6.04 -14.07
N GLU A 97 -30.79 -4.77 -13.84
CA GLU A 97 -31.48 -3.58 -14.35
C GLU A 97 -31.41 -3.50 -15.89
N GLU A 98 -30.30 -3.90 -16.49
CA GLU A 98 -30.14 -4.02 -17.95
C GLU A 98 -30.92 -5.21 -18.54
N GLU A 99 -31.08 -6.32 -17.78
CA GLU A 99 -31.89 -7.48 -18.17
C GLU A 99 -33.40 -7.29 -17.94
N GLU A 100 -33.81 -6.32 -17.12
CA GLU A 100 -35.19 -5.82 -17.04
C GLU A 100 -35.54 -4.86 -18.20
N SER A 101 -35.36 -5.29 -19.45
CA SER A 101 -36.42 -5.22 -20.46
C SER A 101 -35.97 -5.69 -21.87
N ILE A 102 -36.09 -6.99 -22.12
CA ILE A 102 -36.14 -7.54 -23.51
C ILE A 102 -37.58 -7.62 -24.05
N TYR A 103 -38.60 -7.49 -23.20
CA TYR A 103 -40.02 -7.66 -23.56
C TYR A 103 -40.87 -6.38 -23.54
N THR A 104 -40.33 -5.21 -23.18
CA THR A 104 -41.06 -3.96 -23.49
C THR A 104 -40.91 -3.64 -24.96
N VAL A 105 -41.96 -3.91 -25.73
CA VAL A 105 -42.12 -3.36 -27.08
C VAL A 105 -42.28 -1.84 -26.92
N HIS A 106 -41.16 -1.12 -26.96
CA HIS A 106 -41.20 0.33 -27.11
C HIS A 106 -41.62 0.60 -28.56
N ASN A 107 -42.89 0.95 -28.74
CA ASN A 107 -43.42 1.39 -30.02
C ASN A 107 -42.99 2.84 -30.24
N GLU A 108 -41.73 3.07 -30.58
CA GLU A 108 -41.29 4.35 -31.13
C GLU A 108 -40.47 4.13 -32.39
N GLU A 109 -40.82 4.97 -33.36
CA GLU A 109 -40.40 4.97 -34.74
C GLU A 109 -38.91 5.35 -34.87
N VAL A 110 -38.33 4.85 -35.95
CA VAL A 110 -36.95 5.05 -36.41
C VAL A 110 -36.63 6.53 -36.59
N GLU A 111 -35.58 7.06 -35.95
CA GLU A 111 -34.77 8.15 -36.51
C GLU A 111 -33.27 7.92 -36.20
N ASP A 112 -32.50 7.88 -37.27
CA ASP A 112 -31.03 7.80 -37.32
C ASP A 112 -30.37 8.99 -36.62
N GLU A 113 -29.41 8.78 -35.70
CA GLU A 113 -28.30 9.73 -35.52
C GLU A 113 -26.98 9.00 -35.22
N GLU A 114 -26.09 9.15 -36.18
CA GLU A 114 -24.67 8.80 -36.17
C GLU A 114 -23.94 9.71 -35.16
N ASN A 115 -23.67 9.24 -33.93
CA ASN A 115 -22.66 9.88 -33.08
C ASN A 115 -22.04 8.90 -32.08
N ARG A 116 -20.99 8.20 -32.52
CA ARG A 116 -20.08 7.50 -31.61
C ARG A 116 -18.82 8.35 -31.49
N GLU A 117 -18.83 9.26 -30.52
CA GLU A 117 -17.65 10.02 -30.11
C GLU A 117 -16.54 9.05 -29.69
N GLU A 118 -15.41 9.18 -30.38
CA GLU A 118 -14.13 8.59 -30.00
C GLU A 118 -13.65 9.24 -28.70
N THR A 119 -13.82 8.55 -27.56
CA THR A 119 -13.11 8.93 -26.34
C THR A 119 -11.65 8.51 -26.47
N GLU A 120 -10.84 9.42 -27.03
CA GLU A 120 -9.40 9.46 -26.82
C GLU A 120 -9.13 9.69 -25.32
N GLY A 121 -8.56 8.68 -24.66
CA GLY A 121 -8.29 8.73 -23.23
C GLY A 121 -7.23 7.73 -22.79
N GLU A 122 -6.00 8.25 -22.67
CA GLU A 122 -4.90 7.77 -21.83
C GLU A 122 -4.06 6.57 -22.33
N GLU A 123 -2.85 6.90 -22.79
CA GLU A 123 -1.74 5.98 -23.09
C GLU A 123 -1.22 5.28 -21.82
N GLY A 124 -2.00 4.35 -21.28
CA GLY A 124 -1.46 3.21 -20.56
C GLY A 124 -1.16 2.11 -21.58
N VAL A 125 0.12 1.79 -21.81
CA VAL A 125 0.48 0.63 -22.66
C VAL A 125 0.09 -0.65 -21.90
N GLY A 126 -1.20 -0.99 -21.97
CA GLY A 126 -1.73 -2.23 -21.41
C GLY A 126 -1.06 -3.39 -22.13
N PHE A 127 -0.28 -4.18 -21.39
CA PHE A 127 0.34 -5.39 -21.94
C PHE A 127 -0.77 -6.43 -22.18
N ILE A 128 -1.37 -6.42 -23.37
CA ILE A 128 -2.36 -7.42 -23.77
C ILE A 128 -1.61 -8.67 -24.21
N ALA A 129 -1.52 -9.66 -23.32
CA ALA A 129 -1.04 -10.98 -23.69
C ALA A 129 -2.11 -11.67 -24.55
N HIS A 130 -1.92 -11.64 -25.88
CA HIS A 130 -2.79 -12.34 -26.82
C HIS A 130 -2.58 -13.86 -26.72
N VAL A 131 -3.19 -14.47 -25.70
CA VAL A 131 -3.32 -15.93 -25.62
C VAL A 131 -4.36 -16.34 -26.67
N PRO A 132 -4.06 -17.32 -27.55
CA PRO A 132 -5.05 -17.82 -28.49
C PRO A 132 -6.16 -18.54 -27.71
N VAL A 133 -7.30 -17.87 -27.56
CA VAL A 133 -8.51 -18.43 -26.94
C VAL A 133 -9.29 -19.16 -28.04
N PRO A 134 -9.62 -20.46 -27.86
CA PRO A 134 -10.46 -21.20 -28.80
C PRO A 134 -11.81 -20.53 -29.03
N SER A 135 -12.32 -20.63 -30.25
CA SER A 135 -13.66 -20.11 -30.55
C SER A 135 -14.75 -20.92 -29.83
N GLN A 136 -15.89 -20.29 -29.57
CA GLN A 136 -17.05 -20.94 -28.92
C GLN A 136 -17.44 -22.27 -29.59
N LYS A 137 -17.38 -22.31 -30.93
CA LYS A 137 -17.69 -23.51 -31.73
C LYS A 137 -16.70 -24.65 -31.47
N GLU A 138 -15.41 -24.33 -31.36
CA GLU A 138 -14.37 -25.33 -31.06
C GLU A 138 -14.57 -25.94 -29.67
N VAL A 139 -14.95 -25.11 -28.70
CA VAL A 139 -15.24 -25.57 -27.33
C VAL A 139 -16.45 -26.50 -27.31
N GLU A 140 -17.53 -26.13 -28.00
CA GLU A 140 -18.74 -26.95 -28.11
C GLU A 140 -18.46 -28.31 -28.77
N GLU A 141 -17.73 -28.33 -29.88
CA GLU A 141 -17.31 -29.57 -30.54
C GLU A 141 -16.45 -30.45 -29.64
N ALA A 142 -15.50 -29.84 -28.92
CA ALA A 142 -14.63 -30.56 -27.99
C ALA A 142 -15.43 -31.17 -26.83
N LEU A 143 -16.40 -30.45 -26.28
CA LEU A 143 -17.30 -30.93 -25.23
C LEU A 143 -18.17 -32.10 -25.71
N VAL A 144 -18.74 -31.98 -26.92
CA VAL A 144 -19.54 -33.06 -27.53
C VAL A 144 -18.68 -34.30 -27.78
N ARG A 145 -17.46 -34.14 -28.33
CA ARG A 145 -16.51 -35.25 -28.51
C ARG A 145 -16.15 -35.91 -27.19
N ARG A 146 -15.85 -35.12 -26.16
CA ARG A 146 -15.51 -35.64 -24.82
C ARG A 146 -16.65 -36.45 -24.22
N LYS A 147 -17.87 -35.91 -24.23
CA LYS A 147 -19.06 -36.62 -23.74
C LYS A 147 -19.34 -37.90 -24.53
N LYS A 148 -19.16 -37.87 -25.86
CA LYS A 148 -19.31 -39.06 -26.71
C LYS A 148 -18.31 -40.15 -26.34
N MET A 149 -17.04 -39.80 -26.13
CA MET A 149 -16.01 -40.76 -25.70
C MET A 149 -16.31 -41.32 -24.31
N GLU A 150 -16.72 -40.46 -23.36
CA GLU A 150 -17.06 -40.89 -22.00
C GLU A 150 -18.24 -41.87 -21.98
N LEU A 151 -19.29 -41.61 -22.77
CA LEU A 151 -20.43 -42.52 -22.89
C LEU A 151 -20.02 -43.84 -23.55
N LEU A 152 -19.19 -43.80 -24.60
CA LEU A 152 -18.66 -45.02 -25.22
C LEU A 152 -17.82 -45.82 -24.23
N GLN A 153 -17.00 -45.16 -23.41
CA GLN A 153 -16.18 -45.85 -22.40
C GLN A 153 -17.05 -46.49 -21.31
N ARG A 154 -18.12 -45.80 -20.87
CA ARG A 154 -19.00 -46.29 -19.81
C ARG A 154 -19.96 -47.39 -20.26
N TYR A 155 -20.45 -47.32 -21.50
CA TYR A 155 -21.58 -48.14 -21.94
C TYR A 155 -21.29 -49.05 -23.14
N ALA A 156 -20.20 -48.85 -23.88
CA ALA A 156 -19.87 -49.76 -24.96
C ALA A 156 -19.14 -50.99 -24.42
N SER A 157 -19.63 -52.17 -24.78
CA SER A 157 -18.92 -53.43 -24.55
C SER A 157 -17.63 -53.47 -25.37
N GLU A 158 -16.61 -54.18 -24.85
CA GLU A 158 -15.31 -54.33 -25.54
C GLU A 158 -15.47 -54.87 -26.97
N THR A 159 -16.45 -55.75 -27.19
CA THR A 159 -16.81 -56.30 -28.51
C THR A 159 -17.31 -55.24 -29.49
N LEU A 160 -18.15 -54.30 -29.03
CA LEU A 160 -18.70 -53.24 -29.87
C LEU A 160 -17.63 -52.19 -30.21
N GLN A 161 -16.73 -51.91 -29.27
CA GLN A 161 -15.59 -51.02 -29.49
C GLN A 161 -14.63 -51.61 -30.55
N ALA A 162 -14.29 -52.90 -30.45
CA ALA A 162 -13.44 -53.59 -31.43
C ALA A 162 -14.04 -53.56 -32.84
N GLN A 163 -15.33 -53.91 -32.98
CA GLN A 163 -16.04 -53.85 -34.27
C GLN A 163 -16.07 -52.42 -34.84
N SER A 164 -16.26 -51.40 -34.00
CA SER A 164 -16.25 -50.01 -34.44
C SER A 164 -14.88 -49.56 -34.95
N GLN A 165 -13.79 -50.03 -34.33
CA GLN A 165 -12.43 -49.73 -34.75
C GLN A 165 -12.10 -50.44 -36.07
N GLU A 166 -12.43 -51.73 -36.21
CA GLU A 166 -12.32 -52.47 -37.47
C GLU A 166 -13.09 -51.78 -38.60
N ALA A 167 -14.36 -51.43 -38.37
CA ALA A 167 -15.18 -50.72 -39.34
C ALA A 167 -14.56 -49.38 -39.75
N ARG A 168 -13.97 -48.65 -38.81
CA ARG A 168 -13.32 -47.37 -39.07
C ARG A 168 -12.05 -47.54 -39.91
N THR A 169 -11.24 -48.55 -39.63
CA THR A 169 -10.06 -48.90 -40.45
C THR A 169 -10.43 -49.31 -41.88
N LEU A 170 -11.55 -50.03 -42.05
CA LEU A 170 -12.06 -50.41 -43.38
C LEU A 170 -12.58 -49.21 -44.18
N LEU A 171 -13.10 -48.20 -43.50
CA LEU A 171 -13.56 -46.94 -44.10
C LEU A 171 -12.43 -45.92 -44.36
N GLY A 172 -11.20 -46.18 -43.88
CA GLY A 172 -10.07 -45.27 -44.05
C GLY A 172 -10.20 -43.95 -43.27
N LEU A 173 -10.97 -43.94 -42.17
CA LEU A 173 -11.21 -42.81 -41.25
C LEU A 173 -10.42 -42.95 -39.93
#